data_AF-X0GTA9-F1
#
_entry.id   AF-X0GTA9-F1
#
_cell.length_a   1.000
_cell.length_b   1.000
_cell.length_c   1.000
_cell.angle_alpha   90.00
_cell.angle_beta   90.00
_cell.angle_gamma   90.00
#
_symmetry.space_group_name_H-M   'P 1'
#
loop_
_entity.id
_entity.type
_entity.pdbx_description
1 polymer ?
#
loop_
_entity_poly.entity_id
_entity_poly.type
_entity_poly.pdbx_seq_one_letter_code
_entity_poly.pdbx_strand_id
1 'polypeptide(L)' 'MAADDVPELLYHTVLTVIDYHKEPSGATCSVYVLGTHSALGAAKAFATSALQGLNYQPEDFTEFT' A
#
# COMPACT_ATOMS: atom_id res chain seq x y z
N MET A 1 26.19 -24.43 -3.99
CA MET A 1 25.18 -23.62 -3.29
C MET A 1 25.10 -22.32 -4.06
N ALA A 2 23.99 -22.06 -4.75
CA ALA A 2 23.82 -20.78 -5.44
C ALA A 2 23.83 -19.69 -4.37
N ALA A 3 24.60 -18.62 -4.58
CA ALA A 3 24.47 -17.43 -3.75
C ALA A 3 23.00 -17.00 -3.85
N ASP A 4 22.29 -16.96 -2.71
CA ASP A 4 20.99 -16.32 -2.65
C ASP A 4 21.16 -14.90 -3.17
N ASP A 5 20.59 -14.64 -4.35
CA ASP A 5 20.62 -13.34 -5.02
C ASP A 5 19.71 -12.41 -4.23
N VAL A 6 20.24 -11.88 -3.11
CA VAL A 6 19.51 -10.97 -2.24
C VAL A 6 19.34 -9.66 -3.01
N PRO A 7 18.10 -9.24 -3.30
CA PRO A 7 17.85 -8.06 -4.10
C PRO A 7 18.37 -6.81 -3.36
N GLU A 8 19.11 -5.96 -4.07
CA GLU A 8 19.67 -4.73 -3.51
C GLU A 8 18.60 -3.69 -3.14
N LEU A 9 17.45 -3.73 -3.82
CA LEU A 9 16.34 -2.80 -3.63
C LEU A 9 15.09 -3.52 -3.12
N LEU A 10 14.48 -2.94 -2.09
CA LEU A 10 13.19 -3.34 -1.57
C LEU A 10 12.19 -2.20 -1.72
N TYR A 11 10.99 -2.55 -2.18
CA TYR A 11 9.90 -1.63 -2.42
C TYR A 11 8.75 -2.00 -1.48
N HIS A 12 8.39 -1.08 -0.58
CA HIS A 12 7.29 -1.27 0.35
C HIS A 12 6.01 -0.66 -0.21
N THR A 13 4.93 -1.43 -0.19
CA THR A 13 3.59 -0.90 -0.43
C THR A 13 2.97 -0.57 0.92
N VAL A 14 2.58 0.70 1.10
CA VAL A 14 1.99 1.18 2.36
C VAL A 14 0.58 1.71 2.14
N LEU A 15 -0.29 1.49 3.12
CA LEU A 15 -1.61 2.10 3.23
C LEU A 15 -1.55 3.19 4.29
N THR A 16 -1.94 4.39 3.90
CA THR A 16 -2.08 5.52 4.83
C THR A 16 -3.56 5.80 5.03
N VAL A 17 -4.00 5.80 6.29
CA VAL A 17 -5.39 6.07 6.67
C VAL A 17 -5.45 7.35 7.49
N ILE A 18 -6.31 8.28 7.07
CA ILE A 18 -6.63 9.51 7.79
C ILE A 18 -8.09 9.42 8.24
N ASP A 19 -8.32 9.57 9.55
CA ASP A 19 -9.66 9.66 10.12
C ASP A 19 -10.04 11.14 10.25
N TYR A 20 -10.63 11.71 9.20
CA TYR A 20 -11.02 13.13 9.16
C TYR A 20 -12.08 13.50 10.20
N HIS A 21 -12.82 12.53 10.76
CA HIS A 21 -13.76 12.81 11.84
C HIS A 21 -13.04 13.11 13.16
N LYS A 22 -11.87 12.49 13.38
CA LYS A 22 -11.06 12.71 14.58
C LYS A 22 -9.99 13.77 14.38
N GLU A 23 -9.43 13.86 13.18
CA GLU A 23 -8.36 14.80 12.87
C GLU A 23 -8.62 15.49 11.52
N PRO A 24 -9.41 16.58 11.51
CA PRO A 24 -9.85 17.25 10.29
C PRO A 24 -8.73 17.88 9.47
N SER A 25 -7.55 18.14 10.07
CA SER A 25 -6.41 18.72 9.35
C SER A 25 -5.65 17.69 8.52
N GLY A 26 -5.82 16.39 8.81
CA GLY A 26 -5.11 15.29 8.16
C GLY A 26 -3.62 15.20 8.51
N ALA A 27 -3.14 15.99 9.47
CA ALA A 27 -1.78 15.93 10.01
C ALA A 27 -1.50 14.59 10.72
N THR A 28 -2.52 13.98 11.34
CA THR A 28 -2.39 12.65 11.95
C THR A 28 -2.88 11.58 10.98
N CYS A 29 -1.97 10.70 10.57
CA CYS A 29 -2.29 9.55 9.74
C CYS A 29 -1.73 8.26 10.35
N SER A 30 -2.45 7.16 10.14
CA SER A 30 -1.96 5.82 10.46
C SER A 30 -1.33 5.21 9.21
N VAL A 31 -0.14 4.63 9.34
CA VAL A 31 0.58 4.00 8.23
C VAL A 31 0.70 2.50 8.48
N TYR A 32 0.32 1.71 7.49
CA TYR A 32 0.38 0.25 7.52
C TYR A 32 1.22 -0.26 6.35
N VAL A 33 2.22 -1.10 6.62
CA VAL A 33 3.00 -1.76 5.56
C VAL A 33 2.23 -3.00 5.12
N LEU A 34 1.73 -3.01 3.88
CA LEU A 34 0.94 -4.10 3.33
C LEU A 34 1.80 -5.19 2.67
N GLY A 35 2.98 -4.83 2.18
CA GLY A 35 3.87 -5.76 1.50
C GLY A 35 5.24 -5.17 1.22
N THR A 36 6.21 -6.07 1.03
CA THR A 36 7.58 -5.75 0.61
C THR A 36 7.91 -6.55 -0.63
N HIS A 37 8.43 -5.89 -1.66
CA HIS A 37 8.67 -6.48 -2.97
C HIS A 37 10.11 -6.22 -3.40
N SER A 38 10.71 -7.14 -4.13
CA SER A 38 12.05 -7.00 -4.71
C SER A 38 12.07 -6.29 -6.07
N ALA A 39 10.89 -6.05 -6.66
CA ALA A 39 10.74 -5.41 -7.96
C ALA A 39 9.68 -4.29 -7.92
N LEU A 40 10.01 -3.13 -8.49
CA LEU A 40 9.11 -1.98 -8.53
C LEU A 40 7.79 -2.28 -9.26
N GLY A 41 7.85 -3.03 -10.37
CA GLY A 41 6.66 -3.42 -11.11
C GLY A 41 5.69 -4.28 -10.28
N ALA A 42 6.24 -5.19 -9.47
CA ALA A 42 5.44 -6.02 -8.56
C ALA A 42 4.80 -5.19 -7.45
N ALA A 43 5.52 -4.23 -6.87
CA ALA A 43 4.96 -3.31 -5.87
C ALA A 43 3.80 -2.48 -6.44
N LYS A 44 3.95 -1.94 -7.66
CA LYS A 44 2.89 -1.16 -8.32
C LYS A 44 1.65 -2.01 -8.61
N ALA A 45 1.82 -3.21 -9.16
CA ALA A 45 0.69 -4.12 -9.44
C ALA A 45 -0.02 -4.59 -8.15
N PHE A 46 0.73 -4.77 -7.07
CA PHE A 46 0.14 -5.07 -5.77
C PHE A 46 -0.65 -3.88 -5.24
N ALA A 47 -0.10 -2.66 -5.29
CA ALA A 47 -0.77 -1.45 -4.81
C ALA A 47 -2.15 -1.22 -5.45
N THR A 48 -2.34 -1.56 -6.73
CA THR A 48 -3.62 -1.39 -7.43
C THR A 48 -4.71 -2.39 -7.01
N SER A 49 -4.34 -3.52 -6.42
CA SER A 49 -5.29 -4.56 -5.97
C SER A 49 -5.34 -4.72 -4.44
N ALA A 50 -4.42 -4.10 -3.71
CA ALA A 50 -4.29 -4.23 -2.27
C ALA A 50 -5.56 -3.85 -1.50
N LEU A 51 -6.26 -2.79 -1.94
CA LEU A 51 -7.50 -2.34 -1.31
C LEU A 51 -8.63 -3.36 -1.45
N GLN A 52 -8.75 -4.03 -2.59
CA GLN A 52 -9.72 -5.10 -2.82
C GLN A 52 -9.47 -6.30 -1.90
N GLY A 53 -8.20 -6.62 -1.64
CA GLY A 53 -7.80 -7.65 -0.68
C GLY A 53 -8.16 -7.30 0.77
N LEU A 54 -8.30 -6.01 1.08
CA LEU A 54 -8.80 -5.49 2.36
C LEU A 54 -10.32 -5.29 2.35
N ASN A 55 -11.00 -5.80 1.32
CA ASN A 55 -12.44 -5.77 1.15
C ASN A 55 -13.02 -4.37 0.88
N TYR A 56 -12.19 -3.39 0.49
CA TYR A 56 -12.65 -2.12 -0.08
C TYR A 56 -13.05 -2.31 -1.54
N GLN A 57 -14.26 -1.87 -1.89
CA GLN A 57 -14.76 -1.85 -3.25
C GLN A 57 -14.62 -0.45 -3.85
N PRO A 58 -14.53 -0.31 -5.19
CA PRO A 58 -14.52 1.00 -5.85
C PRO A 58 -15.70 1.89 -5.44
N GLU A 59 -16.86 1.29 -5.18
CA GLU A 59 -18.07 2.01 -4.76
C GLU A 59 -17.99 2.61 -3.35
N ASP A 60 -17.01 2.19 -2.53
CA ASP A 60 -16.76 2.78 -1.21
C ASP A 60 -16.09 4.16 -1.29
N PHE A 61 -15.59 4.54 -2.48
CA PHE A 61 -14.85 5.78 -2.71
C PHE A 61 -15.64 6.76 -3.56
N THR A 62 -15.63 8.03 -3.18
CA THR A 62 -16.23 9.12 -3.97
C THR A 62 -15.57 9.27 -5.34
N GLU A 63 -14.26 9.00 -5.43
CA GLU A 63 -13.48 8.98 -6.66
C GLU A 63 -12.54 7.76 -6.65
N PHE A 64 -12.57 6.97 -7.72
CA PHE A 64 -11.72 5.79 -7.92
C PHE A 64 -11.28 5.75 -9.39
N THR A 65 -9.99 5.99 -9.67
CA THR A 65 -9.43 6.10 -11.04
C THR A 65 -8.19 5.26 -11.22
#